data_AF-A0A174HSJ1-F1
#
_entry.id   AF-A0A174HSJ1-F1
#
_cell.length_a   1.000
_cell.length_b   1.000
_cell.length_c   1.000
_cell.angle_alpha   90.00
_cell.angle_beta   90.00
_cell.angle_gamma   90.00
#
_symmetry.space_group_name_H-M   'P 1'
#
loop_
_entity.id
_entity.type
_entity.pdbx_description
1 polymer ?
#
loop_
_entity_poly.entity_id
_entity_poly.type
_entity_poly.pdbx_seq_one_letter_code
_entity_poly.pdbx_strand_id
1 'polypeptide(L)'
;MRKSDWAKWLIVIPAMLGIVLVTYVDRITDIWGFGAFICQLIAILELAYGMRIAMLAQSRKKSYRLTPEERHEYAQYLYEKQYQRYPAVANQMLLVMARMSILLDNYERATQELEDICIDKFNPAQLKVYYYLKVVTAVVAGDTEGLQESQMRYAGIPDTKCVYPPETELAEWIEQRDTVQMAEALKKAVSDKKEHPVRISIITLILAYSTFFYGLWYGINRDMGYEVRYRFAEISIAVITISLAILLIWGIVSLYRHNCQALSIQPGKNRVALMIIFGAAAIFTLLIIGMSGLSVVFGMDGEETVTGHDSKYTYITVQEDYGGERRYRTNNPFVMQSMDGLWWSSDSSDIMDAEEDNEESSDADTEDFPVTEDTQNGDVVEDYEAEGQHDGLTIQNAMLAVYNYLQENNALQNMAFSYTANAKGEVYGIVSETQETKDGNTVNVRYCLYDNGAKTDADGNSCEELVLEKVYPDGNYETELVDFYLVNTDTMQVTDEQKNTW
;
A
#
# COMPACT_ATOMS: atom_id res chain seq x y z
N MET A 1 -7.17 -0.96 39.40
CA MET A 1 -8.15 -1.78 38.66
C MET A 1 -9.06 -0.96 37.71
N ARG A 2 -9.68 0.16 38.12
CA ARG A 2 -10.57 1.01 37.27
C ARG A 2 -9.92 1.64 36.01
N LYS A 3 -8.58 1.78 35.97
CA LYS A 3 -7.81 2.29 34.82
C LYS A 3 -7.61 1.26 33.68
N SER A 4 -7.86 -0.04 33.88
CA SER A 4 -7.61 -1.04 32.82
C SER A 4 -8.71 -1.05 31.76
N ASP A 5 -9.98 -0.93 32.19
CA ASP A 5 -11.11 -0.92 31.27
C ASP A 5 -11.22 0.42 30.49
N TRP A 6 -10.81 1.55 31.09
CA TRP A 6 -10.67 2.84 30.40
C TRP A 6 -9.65 2.79 29.23
N ALA A 7 -8.56 2.05 29.40
CA ALA A 7 -7.49 2.03 28.42
C ALA A 7 -7.90 1.35 27.10
N LYS A 8 -8.85 0.40 27.14
CA LYS A 8 -9.40 -0.20 25.90
C LYS A 8 -10.19 0.84 25.09
N TRP A 9 -10.95 1.69 25.77
CA TRP A 9 -11.72 2.76 25.15
C TRP A 9 -10.83 3.86 24.54
N LEU A 10 -9.62 4.08 25.07
CA LEU A 10 -8.62 4.96 24.45
C LEU A 10 -8.21 4.53 23.04
N ILE A 11 -8.36 3.26 22.67
CA ILE A 11 -8.05 2.76 21.32
C ILE A 11 -9.33 2.67 20.48
N VAL A 12 -10.41 2.15 21.07
CA VAL A 12 -11.68 1.93 20.35
C VAL A 12 -12.33 3.24 19.94
N ILE A 13 -12.35 4.26 20.81
CA ILE A 13 -13.02 5.54 20.50
C ILE A 13 -12.33 6.26 19.32
N PRO A 14 -11.00 6.45 19.29
CA PRO A 14 -10.34 7.03 18.13
C PRO A 14 -10.51 6.20 16.85
N ALA A 15 -10.50 4.87 16.94
CA ALA A 15 -10.73 4.01 15.77
C ALA A 15 -12.15 4.19 15.21
N MET A 16 -13.17 4.24 16.07
CA MET A 16 -14.55 4.50 15.65
C MET A 16 -14.71 5.90 15.05
N LEU A 17 -14.11 6.92 15.67
CA LEU A 17 -14.10 8.28 15.13
C LEU A 17 -13.38 8.34 13.78
N GLY A 18 -12.27 7.61 13.62
CA GLY A 18 -11.56 7.47 12.35
C GLY A 18 -12.44 6.85 11.27
N ILE A 19 -13.15 5.76 11.57
CA ILE A 19 -14.09 5.13 10.62
C ILE A 19 -15.19 6.10 10.22
N VAL A 20 -15.79 6.80 11.19
CA VAL A 20 -16.83 7.81 10.92
C VAL A 20 -16.28 8.92 10.03
N LEU A 21 -15.09 9.44 10.33
CA LEU A 21 -14.43 10.48 9.53
C LEU A 21 -14.16 10.00 8.11
N VAL A 22 -13.63 8.79 7.94
CA VAL A 22 -13.38 8.19 6.63
C VAL A 22 -14.70 8.08 5.86
N THR A 23 -15.74 7.48 6.44
CA THR A 23 -17.05 7.40 5.78
C THR A 23 -17.69 8.76 5.50
N TYR A 24 -17.40 9.78 6.31
CA TYR A 24 -17.91 11.13 6.12
C TYR A 24 -17.22 11.82 4.93
N VAL A 25 -15.89 11.69 4.83
CA VAL A 25 -15.10 12.20 3.71
C VAL A 25 -15.52 11.51 2.41
N ASP A 26 -15.63 10.19 2.41
CA ASP A 26 -16.11 9.40 1.26
C ASP A 26 -17.50 9.82 0.77
N ARG A 27 -18.39 10.21 1.69
CA ARG A 27 -19.75 10.65 1.32
C ARG A 27 -19.87 12.08 0.81
N ILE A 28 -18.95 12.95 1.21
CA ILE A 28 -19.03 14.41 0.92
C ILE A 28 -18.05 14.80 -0.17
N THR A 29 -17.03 13.98 -0.40
CA THR A 29 -15.99 14.23 -1.38
C THR A 29 -15.79 12.99 -2.21
N ASP A 30 -15.64 13.18 -3.52
CA ASP A 30 -15.33 12.09 -4.44
C ASP A 30 -13.81 11.81 -4.52
N ILE A 31 -13.06 12.12 -3.45
CA ILE A 31 -11.59 12.02 -3.44
C ILE A 31 -11.15 10.55 -3.54
N TRP A 32 -11.90 9.64 -2.94
CA TRP A 32 -11.52 8.23 -2.87
C TRP A 32 -12.29 7.41 -3.90
N GLY A 33 -11.55 6.61 -4.67
CA GLY A 33 -12.13 5.42 -5.27
C GLY A 33 -12.42 4.38 -4.18
N PHE A 34 -13.25 3.40 -4.51
CA PHE A 34 -13.62 2.32 -3.60
C PHE A 34 -12.39 1.61 -2.99
N GLY A 35 -11.34 1.42 -3.79
CA GLY A 35 -10.08 0.83 -3.32
C GLY A 35 -9.40 1.64 -2.23
N ALA A 36 -9.29 2.97 -2.38
CA ALA A 36 -8.71 3.83 -1.35
C ALA A 36 -9.52 3.75 -0.07
N PHE A 37 -10.86 3.89 -0.15
CA PHE A 37 -11.74 3.82 1.01
C PHE A 37 -11.53 2.54 1.84
N ILE A 38 -11.46 1.37 1.18
CA ILE A 38 -11.21 0.11 1.86
C ILE A 38 -9.82 0.09 2.52
N CYS A 39 -8.77 0.55 1.83
CA CYS A 39 -7.44 0.64 2.42
C CYS A 39 -7.39 1.59 3.64
N GLN A 40 -8.14 2.70 3.62
CA GLN A 40 -8.25 3.61 4.76
C GLN A 40 -8.88 2.91 5.98
N LEU A 41 -9.94 2.13 5.78
CA LEU A 41 -10.56 1.33 6.83
C LEU A 41 -9.60 0.27 7.38
N ILE A 42 -8.90 -0.44 6.50
CA ILE A 42 -7.92 -1.46 6.90
C ILE A 42 -6.81 -0.81 7.73
N ALA A 43 -6.26 0.33 7.31
CA ALA A 43 -5.21 1.02 8.05
C ALA A 43 -5.64 1.41 9.48
N ILE A 44 -6.88 1.87 9.65
CA ILE A 44 -7.44 2.17 11.00
C ILE A 44 -7.55 0.90 11.84
N LEU A 45 -8.05 -0.19 11.25
CA LEU A 45 -8.19 -1.47 11.94
C LEU A 45 -6.83 -2.08 12.33
N GLU A 46 -5.85 -2.00 11.43
CA GLU A 46 -4.47 -2.42 11.67
C GLU A 46 -3.85 -1.65 12.84
N LEU A 47 -4.00 -0.32 12.84
CA LEU A 47 -3.51 0.54 13.90
C LEU A 47 -4.17 0.21 15.25
N ALA A 48 -5.50 0.09 15.27
CA ALA A 48 -6.25 -0.22 16.48
C ALA A 48 -5.88 -1.60 17.05
N TYR A 49 -5.78 -2.61 16.18
CA TYR A 49 -5.42 -3.96 16.58
C TYR A 49 -3.98 -4.04 17.09
N GLY A 50 -3.03 -3.43 16.38
CA GLY A 50 -1.63 -3.44 16.79
C GLY A 50 -1.37 -2.65 18.08
N MET A 51 -2.05 -1.52 18.28
CA MET A 51 -2.01 -0.78 19.55
C MET A 51 -2.59 -1.58 20.71
N ARG A 52 -3.63 -2.41 20.46
CA ARG A 52 -4.17 -3.33 21.47
C ARG A 52 -3.14 -4.39 21.86
N ILE A 53 -2.38 -4.95 20.91
CA ILE A 53 -1.29 -5.88 21.20
C ILE A 53 -0.19 -5.19 22.02
N ALA A 54 0.22 -3.98 21.64
CA ALA A 54 1.23 -3.21 22.38
C ALA A 54 0.79 -2.94 23.83
N MET A 55 -0.47 -2.57 24.03
CA MET A 55 -1.05 -2.38 25.37
C MET A 55 -1.04 -3.66 26.21
N LEU A 56 -1.36 -4.81 25.61
CA LEU A 56 -1.28 -6.11 26.28
C LEU A 56 0.17 -6.48 26.62
N ALA A 57 1.14 -6.19 25.76
CA ALA A 57 2.55 -6.41 26.06
C ALA A 57 3.03 -5.49 27.21
N GLN A 58 2.57 -4.24 27.25
CA GLN A 58 2.88 -3.31 28.33
C GLN A 58 2.26 -3.75 29.66
N SER A 59 1.00 -4.22 29.65
CA SER A 59 0.34 -4.70 30.86
C SER A 59 1.01 -5.96 31.40
N ARG A 60 1.45 -6.88 30.53
CA ARG A 60 2.30 -8.02 30.90
C ARG A 60 3.62 -7.55 31.53
N LYS A 61 4.35 -6.62 30.90
CA LYS A 61 5.60 -6.08 31.46
C LYS A 61 5.40 -5.45 32.84
N LYS A 62 4.26 -4.79 33.05
CA LYS A 62 3.91 -4.19 34.35
C LYS A 62 3.56 -5.26 35.39
N SER A 63 2.89 -6.35 35.02
CA SER A 63 2.53 -7.40 35.97
C SER A 63 3.75 -8.15 36.51
N TYR A 64 4.85 -8.25 35.75
CA TYR A 64 6.11 -8.81 36.26
C TYR A 64 6.78 -7.95 37.35
N ARG A 65 6.38 -6.68 37.51
CA ARG A 65 6.90 -5.78 38.56
C ARG A 65 6.04 -5.75 39.83
N LEU A 66 4.88 -6.42 39.81
CA LEU A 66 3.99 -6.49 40.96
C LEU A 66 4.54 -7.48 41.99
N THR A 67 4.14 -7.29 43.25
CA THR A 67 4.38 -8.31 44.28
C THR A 67 3.66 -9.63 43.92
N PRO A 68 4.11 -10.80 44.41
CA PRO A 68 3.45 -12.07 44.12
C PRO A 68 1.96 -12.07 44.48
N GLU A 69 1.57 -11.41 45.57
CA GLU A 69 0.18 -11.27 46.03
C GLU A 69 -0.66 -10.42 45.07
N GLU A 70 -0.22 -9.19 44.75
CA GLU A 70 -0.92 -8.33 43.78
C GLU A 70 -1.02 -8.99 42.40
N ARG A 71 0.00 -9.77 42.02
CA ARG A 71 0.02 -10.49 40.75
C ARG A 71 -0.96 -11.67 40.75
N HIS A 72 -1.11 -12.35 41.88
CA HIS A 72 -2.11 -13.39 42.08
C HIS A 72 -3.52 -12.80 41.92
N GLU A 73 -3.84 -11.75 42.68
CA GLU A 73 -5.15 -11.07 42.61
C GLU A 73 -5.48 -10.58 41.20
N TYR A 74 -4.47 -10.01 40.51
CA TYR A 74 -4.64 -9.57 39.13
C TYR A 74 -4.92 -10.73 38.17
N ALA A 75 -4.27 -11.87 38.33
CA ALA A 75 -4.51 -13.07 37.53
C ALA A 75 -5.90 -13.67 37.82
N GLN A 76 -6.31 -13.73 39.09
CA GLN A 76 -7.63 -14.18 39.51
C GLN A 76 -8.74 -13.31 38.92
N TYR A 77 -8.62 -11.98 39.02
CA TYR A 77 -9.56 -11.06 38.42
C TYR A 77 -9.73 -11.27 36.91
N LEU A 78 -8.62 -11.49 36.20
CA LEU A 78 -8.64 -11.75 34.75
C LEU A 78 -9.26 -13.10 34.41
N TYR A 79 -8.98 -14.13 35.20
CA TYR A 79 -9.56 -15.46 35.06
C TYR A 79 -11.09 -15.40 35.19
N GLU A 80 -11.59 -14.85 36.30
CA GLU A 80 -13.03 -14.80 36.62
C GLU A 80 -13.81 -13.89 35.64
N LYS A 81 -13.28 -12.71 35.33
CA LYS A 81 -14.04 -11.71 34.57
C LYS A 81 -13.95 -11.85 33.06
N GLN A 82 -12.81 -12.30 32.53
CA GLN A 82 -12.52 -12.18 31.09
C GLN A 82 -12.16 -13.51 30.41
N TYR A 83 -11.46 -14.41 31.10
CA TYR A 83 -10.79 -15.53 30.42
C TYR A 83 -11.42 -16.90 30.65
N GLN A 84 -12.36 -17.05 31.59
CA GLN A 84 -13.06 -18.32 31.82
C GLN A 84 -13.72 -18.88 30.54
N ARG A 85 -14.18 -18.01 29.63
CA ARG A 85 -14.76 -18.40 28.34
C ARG A 85 -13.75 -18.93 27.31
N TYR A 86 -12.45 -18.75 27.55
CA TYR A 86 -11.37 -19.08 26.61
C TYR A 86 -10.38 -20.04 27.28
N PRO A 87 -10.56 -21.38 27.16
CA PRO A 87 -9.82 -22.38 27.94
C PRO A 87 -8.30 -22.23 27.89
N ALA A 88 -7.72 -21.93 26.73
CA ALA A 88 -6.26 -21.77 26.60
C ALA A 88 -5.71 -20.57 27.39
N VAL A 89 -6.48 -19.49 27.52
CA VAL A 89 -6.09 -18.29 28.27
C VAL A 89 -6.40 -18.46 29.75
N ALA A 90 -7.51 -19.14 30.07
CA ALA A 90 -7.88 -19.52 31.44
C ALA A 90 -6.76 -20.35 32.09
N ASN A 91 -6.28 -21.39 31.40
CA ASN A 91 -5.21 -22.24 31.91
C ASN A 91 -3.89 -21.48 32.11
N GLN A 92 -3.60 -20.47 31.26
CA GLN A 92 -2.42 -19.61 31.47
C GLN A 92 -2.55 -18.76 32.74
N MET A 93 -3.74 -18.26 33.06
CA MET A 93 -3.95 -17.54 34.31
C MET A 93 -3.87 -18.48 35.51
N LEU A 94 -4.45 -19.68 35.44
CA LEU A 94 -4.35 -20.70 36.49
C LEU A 94 -2.90 -21.08 36.80
N LEU A 95 -2.06 -21.26 35.78
CA LEU A 95 -0.61 -21.47 35.98
C LEU A 95 0.09 -20.29 36.67
N VAL A 96 -0.32 -19.06 36.34
CA VAL A 96 0.23 -17.86 37.01
C VAL A 96 -0.23 -17.81 38.45
N MET A 97 -1.50 -18.09 38.73
CA MET A 97 -2.06 -18.13 40.08
C MET A 97 -1.35 -19.19 40.92
N ALA A 98 -1.31 -20.45 40.47
CA ALA A 98 -0.68 -21.56 41.18
C ALA A 98 0.79 -21.26 41.51
N ARG A 99 1.52 -20.66 40.56
CA ARG A 99 2.89 -20.22 40.78
C ARG A 99 3.00 -19.13 41.84
N MET A 100 2.13 -18.11 41.81
CA MET A 100 2.15 -17.08 42.84
C MET A 100 1.76 -17.63 44.21
N SER A 101 0.79 -18.56 44.27
CA SER A 101 0.37 -19.25 45.49
C SER A 101 1.52 -20.02 46.15
N ILE A 102 2.34 -20.73 45.37
CA ILE A 102 3.57 -21.38 45.87
C ILE A 102 4.59 -20.35 46.38
N LEU A 103 4.78 -19.22 45.67
CA LEU A 103 5.69 -18.16 46.12
C LEU A 103 5.23 -17.44 47.40
N LEU A 104 3.96 -17.61 47.78
CA LEU A 104 3.34 -17.09 49.01
C LEU A 104 3.22 -18.18 50.09
N ASP A 105 3.85 -19.34 49.91
CA ASP A 105 3.77 -20.51 50.80
C ASP A 105 2.35 -21.05 51.04
N ASN A 106 1.42 -20.78 50.12
CA ASN A 106 0.04 -21.30 50.18
C ASN A 106 -0.14 -22.47 49.20
N TYR A 107 0.36 -23.64 49.60
CA TYR A 107 0.39 -24.85 48.77
C TYR A 107 -0.99 -25.47 48.56
N GLU A 108 -1.89 -25.40 49.54
CA GLU A 108 -3.27 -25.91 49.40
C GLU A 108 -4.02 -25.18 48.29
N ARG A 109 -3.90 -23.84 48.26
CA ARG A 109 -4.49 -23.02 47.21
C ARG A 109 -3.87 -23.31 45.84
N ALA A 110 -2.55 -23.50 45.80
CA ALA A 110 -1.87 -23.87 44.56
C ALA A 110 -2.37 -25.21 43.99
N THR A 111 -2.63 -26.21 44.85
CA THR A 111 -3.17 -27.50 44.43
C THR A 111 -4.56 -27.36 43.80
N GLN A 112 -5.46 -26.60 44.44
CA GLN A 112 -6.81 -26.32 43.90
C GLN A 112 -6.73 -25.65 42.52
N GLU A 113 -5.86 -24.64 42.38
CA GLU A 113 -5.65 -23.92 41.12
C GLU A 113 -5.05 -24.80 40.01
N LEU A 114 -4.33 -25.87 40.35
CA LEU A 114 -3.78 -26.85 39.40
C LEU A 114 -4.79 -27.93 38.99
N GLU A 115 -5.78 -28.23 39.83
CA GLU A 115 -6.86 -29.19 39.52
C GLU A 115 -7.81 -28.65 38.44
N ASP A 116 -8.05 -27.33 38.45
CA ASP A 116 -8.89 -26.65 37.48
C ASP A 116 -8.27 -26.56 36.06
N ILE A 117 -7.01 -26.99 35.89
CA ILE A 117 -6.28 -26.89 34.62
C ILE A 117 -6.58 -28.07 33.71
N CYS A 118 -7.05 -27.77 32.49
CA CYS A 118 -7.18 -28.76 31.40
C CYS A 118 -5.91 -28.80 30.53
N ILE A 119 -5.15 -29.90 30.58
CA ILE A 119 -3.82 -30.02 29.94
C ILE A 119 -3.85 -30.16 28.40
N ASP A 120 -4.99 -30.47 27.79
CA ASP A 120 -5.13 -30.86 26.37
C ASP A 120 -4.60 -29.81 25.38
N LYS A 121 -4.47 -28.54 25.81
CA LYS A 121 -4.07 -27.41 24.97
C LYS A 121 -2.69 -26.83 25.32
N PHE A 122 -1.93 -27.49 26.19
CA PHE A 122 -0.62 -26.99 26.60
C PHE A 122 0.47 -27.26 25.57
N ASN A 123 1.31 -26.26 25.34
CA ASN A 123 2.58 -26.46 24.66
C ASN A 123 3.60 -27.14 25.61
N PRO A 124 4.70 -27.73 25.08
CA PRO A 124 5.68 -28.43 25.92
C PRO A 124 6.25 -27.57 27.06
N ALA A 125 6.41 -26.26 26.85
CA ALA A 125 6.88 -25.35 27.90
C ALA A 125 5.87 -25.17 29.04
N GLN A 126 4.58 -25.08 28.72
CA GLN A 126 3.50 -25.00 29.71
C GLN A 126 3.34 -26.31 30.47
N LEU A 127 3.47 -27.46 29.80
CA LEU A 127 3.47 -28.77 30.47
C LEU A 127 4.65 -28.87 31.46
N LYS A 128 5.85 -28.43 31.07
CA LYS A 128 7.02 -28.46 31.97
C LYS A 128 6.80 -27.60 33.22
N VAL A 129 6.22 -26.40 33.08
CA VAL A 129 5.82 -25.56 34.23
C VAL A 129 4.79 -26.31 35.09
N TYR A 130 3.74 -26.87 34.49
CA TYR A 130 2.66 -27.52 35.19
C TYR A 130 3.13 -28.69 36.04
N TYR A 131 3.91 -29.62 35.47
CA TYR A 131 4.43 -30.76 36.21
C TYR A 131 5.43 -30.36 37.27
N TYR A 132 6.22 -29.30 37.04
CA TYR A 132 7.09 -28.77 38.07
C TYR A 132 6.30 -28.21 39.26
N LEU A 133 5.22 -27.46 39.02
CA LEU A 133 4.34 -26.98 40.09
C LEU A 133 3.68 -28.15 40.84
N LYS A 134 3.26 -29.21 40.13
CA LYS A 134 2.73 -30.43 40.75
C LYS A 134 3.74 -31.16 41.63
N VAL A 135 5.01 -31.24 41.22
CA VAL A 135 6.08 -31.81 42.06
C VAL A 135 6.19 -31.03 43.37
N VAL A 136 6.24 -29.68 43.29
CA VAL A 136 6.36 -28.84 44.48
C VAL A 136 5.16 -29.03 45.43
N THR A 137 3.93 -29.04 44.91
CA THR A 137 2.73 -29.25 45.75
C THR A 137 2.66 -30.66 46.33
N ALA A 138 3.07 -31.69 45.58
CA ALA A 138 3.06 -33.08 46.03
C ALA A 138 4.09 -33.34 47.15
N VAL A 139 5.27 -32.71 47.08
CA VAL A 139 6.29 -32.78 48.15
C VAL A 139 5.75 -32.25 49.47
N VAL A 140 5.00 -31.15 49.44
CA VAL A 140 4.39 -30.55 50.64
C VAL A 140 3.23 -31.39 51.15
N ALA A 141 2.36 -31.87 50.25
CA ALA A 141 1.22 -32.72 50.62
C ALA A 141 1.65 -34.12 51.13
N GLY A 142 2.88 -34.56 50.83
CA GLY A 142 3.34 -35.91 51.13
C GLY A 142 2.71 -36.98 50.25
N ASP A 143 2.19 -36.60 49.08
CA ASP A 143 1.58 -37.51 48.11
C ASP A 143 2.68 -38.22 47.29
N THR A 144 2.95 -39.47 47.65
CA THR A 144 4.01 -40.26 47.02
C THR A 144 3.68 -40.71 45.60
N GLU A 145 2.40 -40.95 45.29
CA GLU A 145 1.97 -41.43 43.97
C GLU A 145 1.96 -40.26 42.97
N GLY A 146 1.34 -39.13 43.35
CA GLY A 146 1.31 -37.93 42.53
C GLY A 146 2.69 -37.31 42.31
N LEU A 147 3.60 -37.45 43.28
CA LEU A 147 5.00 -37.04 43.16
C LEU A 147 5.75 -37.85 42.10
N GLN A 148 5.66 -39.19 42.16
CA GLN A 148 6.33 -40.07 41.20
C GLN A 148 5.83 -39.84 39.77
N GLU A 149 4.50 -39.72 39.59
CA GLU A 149 3.92 -39.43 38.28
C GLU A 149 4.40 -38.07 37.74
N SER A 150 4.31 -37.03 38.56
CA SER A 150 4.67 -35.67 38.13
C SER A 150 6.15 -35.52 37.84
N GLN A 151 7.03 -36.17 38.61
CA GLN A 151 8.47 -36.17 38.39
C GLN A 151 8.83 -36.89 37.07
N MET A 152 8.22 -38.04 36.81
CA MET A 152 8.46 -38.81 35.57
C MET A 152 8.02 -38.02 34.33
N ARG A 153 6.87 -37.33 34.42
CA ARG A 153 6.35 -36.46 33.35
C ARG A 153 7.21 -35.21 33.16
N TYR A 154 7.75 -34.63 34.23
CA TYR A 154 8.65 -33.48 34.17
C TYR A 154 9.97 -33.83 33.46
N ALA A 155 10.59 -34.96 33.80
CA ALA A 155 11.81 -35.48 33.18
C ALA A 155 11.62 -35.79 31.68
N GLY A 156 10.47 -36.35 31.31
CA GLY A 156 10.15 -36.69 29.92
C GLY A 156 9.97 -35.49 28.97
N ILE A 157 9.90 -34.26 29.48
CA ILE A 157 9.72 -33.07 28.64
C ILE A 157 11.08 -32.42 28.37
N PRO A 158 11.48 -32.23 27.10
CA PRO A 158 12.77 -31.65 26.75
C PRO A 158 12.96 -30.27 27.39
N ASP A 159 14.20 -29.91 27.67
CA ASP A 159 14.51 -28.60 28.25
C ASP A 159 13.96 -27.46 27.42
N THR A 160 13.22 -26.59 28.10
CA THR A 160 12.58 -25.43 27.51
C THR A 160 13.51 -24.22 27.69
N LYS A 161 13.21 -23.08 27.05
CA LYS A 161 14.05 -21.87 27.13
C LYS A 161 14.25 -21.30 28.56
N CYS A 162 13.53 -21.80 29.55
CA CYS A 162 13.66 -21.40 30.95
C CYS A 162 14.73 -22.24 31.66
N VAL A 163 15.47 -21.62 32.59
CA VAL A 163 16.40 -22.32 33.47
C VAL A 163 15.58 -23.05 34.54
N TYR A 164 15.41 -24.34 34.33
CA TYR A 164 14.79 -25.26 35.29
C TYR A 164 15.89 -26.08 36.00
N PRO A 165 15.65 -26.56 37.23
CA PRO A 165 16.63 -27.39 37.91
C PRO A 165 16.82 -28.72 37.16
N PRO A 166 18.08 -29.18 37.00
CA PRO A 166 18.37 -30.49 36.45
C PRO A 166 17.77 -31.59 37.33
N GLU A 167 17.52 -32.75 36.74
CA GLU A 167 16.81 -33.87 37.39
C GLU A 167 17.47 -34.31 38.70
N THR A 168 18.81 -34.28 38.75
CA THR A 168 19.60 -34.66 39.93
C THR A 168 19.42 -33.68 41.09
N GLU A 169 19.48 -32.38 40.83
CA GLU A 169 19.25 -31.34 41.85
C GLU A 169 17.80 -31.36 42.33
N LEU A 170 16.85 -31.55 41.42
CA LEU A 170 15.44 -31.66 41.79
C LEU A 170 15.17 -32.87 42.70
N ALA A 171 15.80 -34.02 42.43
CA ALA A 171 15.68 -35.21 43.27
C ALA A 171 16.22 -34.97 44.69
N GLU A 172 17.39 -34.31 44.83
CA GLU A 172 17.94 -33.95 46.13
C GLU A 172 17.01 -33.02 46.93
N TRP A 173 16.41 -32.03 46.27
CA TRP A 173 15.47 -31.12 46.92
C TRP A 173 14.17 -31.82 47.35
N ILE A 174 13.71 -32.79 46.57
CA ILE A 174 12.54 -33.62 46.91
C ILE A 174 12.83 -34.43 48.19
N GLU A 175 14.00 -35.07 48.28
CA GLU A 175 14.40 -35.85 49.46
C GLU A 175 14.53 -34.98 50.72
N GLN A 176 15.09 -33.78 50.56
CA GLN A 176 15.27 -32.82 51.66
C GLN A 176 13.99 -32.04 51.98
N ARG A 177 12.92 -32.18 51.18
CA ARG A 177 11.70 -31.35 51.21
C ARG A 177 12.01 -29.85 51.23
N ASP A 178 13.03 -29.42 50.50
CA ASP A 178 13.49 -28.03 50.47
C ASP A 178 12.62 -27.20 49.52
N THR A 179 11.48 -26.73 50.03
CA THR A 179 10.54 -25.89 49.27
C THR A 179 11.08 -24.50 48.98
N VAL A 180 12.06 -24.03 49.74
CA VAL A 180 12.68 -22.70 49.58
C VAL A 180 13.50 -22.65 48.30
N GLN A 181 14.34 -23.67 48.07
CA GLN A 181 15.12 -23.79 46.84
C GLN A 181 14.23 -24.01 45.61
N MET A 182 13.16 -24.79 45.74
CA MET A 182 12.17 -24.97 44.67
C MET A 182 11.46 -23.66 44.32
N ALA A 183 11.08 -22.85 45.32
CA ALA A 183 10.48 -21.54 45.09
C ALA A 183 11.48 -20.55 44.47
N GLU A 184 12.78 -20.63 44.80
CA GLU A 184 13.81 -19.80 44.18
C GLU A 184 14.05 -20.19 42.71
N ALA A 185 14.10 -21.49 42.40
CA ALA A 185 14.16 -21.98 41.03
C ALA A 185 12.92 -21.57 40.22
N LEU A 186 11.73 -21.57 40.84
CA LEU A 186 10.53 -20.98 40.25
C LEU A 186 10.72 -19.49 39.94
N LYS A 187 11.38 -18.68 40.78
CA LYS A 187 11.65 -17.26 40.43
C LYS A 187 12.57 -17.14 39.21
N LYS A 188 13.57 -18.02 39.08
CA LYS A 188 14.54 -18.03 37.96
C LYS A 188 13.95 -18.57 36.65
N ALA A 189 13.00 -19.50 36.71
CA ALA A 189 12.34 -20.10 35.54
C ALA A 189 11.34 -19.16 34.82
N VAL A 190 11.36 -17.84 35.06
CA VAL A 190 10.56 -16.88 34.29
C VAL A 190 11.22 -16.70 32.92
N SER A 191 10.58 -17.21 31.85
CA SER A 191 10.88 -16.73 30.50
C SER A 191 10.49 -15.25 30.42
N ASP A 192 11.49 -14.37 30.41
CA ASP A 192 11.29 -13.01 29.95
C ASP A 192 10.93 -13.06 28.47
N LYS A 193 9.62 -13.08 28.17
CA LYS A 193 9.16 -12.75 26.82
C LYS A 193 9.60 -11.32 26.54
N LYS A 194 10.63 -11.16 25.72
CA LYS A 194 11.18 -9.88 25.24
C LYS A 194 10.24 -9.19 24.26
N GLU A 195 8.96 -9.11 24.57
CA GLU A 195 7.99 -8.34 23.81
C GLU A 195 8.09 -6.88 24.27
N HIS A 196 8.73 -6.04 23.45
CA HIS A 196 8.87 -4.62 23.77
C HIS A 196 7.63 -3.87 23.24
N PRO A 197 6.76 -3.30 24.09
CA PRO A 197 5.52 -2.68 23.65
C PRO A 197 5.75 -1.55 22.65
N VAL A 198 6.80 -0.74 22.87
CA VAL A 198 7.23 0.33 21.95
C VAL A 198 7.56 -0.22 20.56
N ARG A 199 8.23 -1.38 20.49
CA ARG A 199 8.59 -1.99 19.21
C ARG A 199 7.35 -2.45 18.46
N ILE A 200 6.38 -3.03 19.15
CA ILE A 200 5.10 -3.44 18.55
C ILE A 200 4.37 -2.20 17.99
N SER A 201 4.29 -1.12 18.77
CA SER A 201 3.69 0.14 18.31
C SER A 201 4.37 0.72 17.06
N ILE A 202 5.71 0.73 16.99
CA ILE A 202 6.44 1.24 15.83
C ILE A 202 6.14 0.39 14.59
N ILE A 203 6.19 -0.95 14.71
CA ILE A 203 5.89 -1.87 13.60
C ILE A 203 4.46 -1.63 13.10
N THR A 204 3.50 -1.53 14.01
CA THR A 204 2.10 -1.26 13.67
C THR A 204 1.93 0.07 12.94
N LEU A 205 2.60 1.13 13.39
CA LEU A 205 2.51 2.45 12.77
C LEU A 205 3.04 2.41 11.32
N ILE A 206 4.17 1.75 11.10
CA ILE A 206 4.76 1.59 9.76
C ILE A 206 3.80 0.84 8.83
N LEU A 207 3.23 -0.29 9.30
CA LEU A 207 2.31 -1.09 8.49
C LEU A 207 1.03 -0.31 8.16
N ALA A 208 0.39 0.30 9.16
CA ALA A 208 -0.83 1.08 8.95
C ALA A 208 -0.58 2.29 8.03
N TYR A 209 0.55 2.98 8.17
CA TYR A 209 0.92 4.08 7.28
C TYR A 209 1.20 3.61 5.84
N SER A 210 1.82 2.44 5.68
CA SER A 210 2.07 1.85 4.36
C SER A 210 0.74 1.53 3.67
N THR A 211 -0.19 0.90 4.37
CA THR A 211 -1.54 0.59 3.88
C THR A 211 -2.31 1.87 3.52
N PHE A 212 -2.24 2.89 4.39
CA PHE A 212 -2.83 4.20 4.15
C PHE A 212 -2.31 4.84 2.86
N PHE A 213 -1.00 4.92 2.71
CA PHE A 213 -0.37 5.63 1.59
C PHE A 213 -0.56 4.89 0.27
N TYR A 214 -0.29 3.59 0.21
CA TYR A 214 -0.50 2.83 -1.03
C TYR A 214 -1.98 2.78 -1.41
N GLY A 215 -2.88 2.73 -0.43
CA GLY A 215 -4.31 2.87 -0.65
C GLY A 215 -4.67 4.22 -1.26
N LEU A 216 -4.07 5.30 -0.77
CA LEU A 216 -4.28 6.64 -1.32
C LEU A 216 -3.68 6.76 -2.73
N TRP A 217 -2.43 6.33 -2.96
CA TRP A 217 -1.74 6.49 -4.24
C TRP A 217 -2.44 5.75 -5.39
N TYR A 218 -2.82 4.50 -5.17
CA TYR A 218 -3.44 3.68 -6.22
C TYR A 218 -4.97 3.75 -6.25
N GLY A 219 -5.59 4.23 -5.18
CA GLY A 219 -7.05 4.22 -5.04
C GLY A 219 -7.70 5.61 -5.11
N ILE A 220 -6.93 6.69 -5.32
CA ILE A 220 -7.49 8.03 -5.48
C ILE A 220 -8.34 8.11 -6.75
N ASN A 221 -9.42 8.90 -6.72
CA ASN A 221 -10.35 9.01 -7.83
C ASN A 221 -9.81 9.95 -8.92
N ARG A 222 -9.02 9.39 -9.84
CA ARG A 222 -8.44 10.14 -10.96
C ARG A 222 -9.48 10.63 -11.96
N ASP A 223 -10.61 9.94 -12.09
CA ASP A 223 -11.71 10.34 -12.99
C ASP A 223 -12.30 11.70 -12.62
N MET A 224 -12.26 12.05 -11.33
CA MET A 224 -12.71 13.35 -10.81
C MET A 224 -11.58 14.39 -10.73
N GLY A 225 -10.45 14.10 -11.38
CA GLY A 225 -9.25 14.94 -11.44
C GLY A 225 -8.44 14.97 -10.14
N TYR A 226 -8.63 14.03 -9.19
CA TYR A 226 -7.86 14.02 -7.95
C TYR A 226 -6.54 13.28 -8.10
N GLU A 227 -5.49 13.89 -7.56
CA GLU A 227 -4.13 13.35 -7.51
C GLU A 227 -3.50 13.55 -6.14
N VAL A 228 -2.54 12.70 -5.79
CA VAL A 228 -1.78 12.83 -4.54
C VAL A 228 -0.75 13.93 -4.72
N ARG A 229 -0.61 14.83 -3.73
CA ARG A 229 0.43 15.85 -3.72
C ARG A 229 1.81 15.19 -3.87
N TYR A 230 2.59 15.61 -4.86
CA TYR A 230 3.89 15.06 -5.19
C TYR A 230 4.89 15.24 -4.05
N ARG A 231 4.94 16.42 -3.41
CA ARG A 231 5.80 16.62 -2.22
C ARG A 231 5.44 15.68 -1.08
N PHE A 232 4.16 15.38 -0.88
CA PHE A 232 3.72 14.40 0.11
C PHE A 232 4.07 12.97 -0.31
N ALA A 233 3.89 12.63 -1.58
CA ALA A 233 4.23 11.33 -2.14
C ALA A 233 5.73 11.03 -2.04
N GLU A 234 6.58 12.00 -2.37
CA GLU A 234 8.04 11.93 -2.30
C GLU A 234 8.52 11.56 -0.88
N ILE A 235 8.06 12.31 0.11
CA ILE A 235 8.41 12.08 1.52
C ILE A 235 7.87 10.73 1.98
N SER A 236 6.61 10.42 1.64
CA SER A 236 5.93 9.21 2.09
C SER A 236 6.57 7.95 1.54
N ILE A 237 6.91 7.92 0.25
CA ILE A 237 7.50 6.74 -0.38
C ILE A 237 8.92 6.49 0.15
N ALA A 238 9.71 7.54 0.37
CA ALA A 238 11.02 7.41 1.01
C ALA A 238 10.91 6.82 2.42
N VAL A 239 9.97 7.32 3.23
CA VAL A 239 9.74 6.81 4.59
C VAL A 239 9.27 5.34 4.57
N ILE A 240 8.32 5.01 3.70
CA ILE A 240 7.73 3.67 3.63
C ILE A 240 8.73 2.63 3.13
N THR A 241 9.44 2.91 2.04
CA THR A 241 10.41 1.98 1.45
C THR A 241 11.54 1.66 2.42
N ILE A 242 12.14 2.68 3.04
CA ILE A 242 13.20 2.51 4.05
C ILE A 242 12.67 1.74 5.26
N SER A 243 11.50 2.12 5.79
CA SER A 243 10.93 1.48 6.97
C SER A 243 10.58 0.01 6.73
N LEU A 244 9.95 -0.31 5.60
CA LEU A 244 9.60 -1.68 5.23
C LEU A 244 10.84 -2.53 4.97
N ALA A 245 11.88 -1.99 4.32
CA ALA A 245 13.15 -2.69 4.12
C ALA A 245 13.80 -3.06 5.47
N ILE A 246 13.85 -2.11 6.43
CA ILE A 246 14.37 -2.37 7.78
C ILE A 246 13.56 -3.45 8.49
N LEU A 247 12.23 -3.36 8.46
CA LEU A 247 11.34 -4.35 9.07
C LEU A 247 11.50 -5.74 8.45
N LEU A 248 11.68 -5.81 7.14
CA LEU A 248 11.87 -7.05 6.41
C LEU A 248 13.20 -7.72 6.75
N ILE A 249 14.31 -6.99 6.68
CA ILE A 249 15.64 -7.49 7.06
C ILE A 249 15.58 -7.99 8.50
N TRP A 250 14.99 -7.20 9.39
CA TRP A 250 14.85 -7.56 10.79
C TRP A 250 13.98 -8.82 11.00
N GLY A 251 12.86 -8.94 10.28
CA GLY A 251 11.96 -10.09 10.32
C GLY A 251 12.62 -11.38 9.83
N ILE A 252 13.36 -11.32 8.72
CA ILE A 252 14.08 -12.45 8.15
C ILE A 252 15.22 -12.89 9.08
N VAL A 253 16.00 -11.94 9.63
CA VAL A 253 17.05 -12.26 10.62
C VAL A 253 16.45 -12.90 11.88
N SER A 254 15.31 -12.39 12.35
CA SER A 254 14.60 -12.96 13.50
C SER A 254 14.12 -14.38 13.21
N LEU A 255 13.58 -14.63 12.02
CA LEU A 255 13.06 -15.93 11.63
C LEU A 255 14.18 -16.95 11.38
N TYR A 256 15.30 -16.52 10.78
CA TYR A 256 16.52 -17.32 10.67
C TYR A 256 17.05 -17.74 12.04
N ARG A 257 17.14 -16.80 13.01
CA ARG A 257 17.55 -17.13 14.39
C ARG A 257 16.58 -18.10 15.05
N HIS A 258 15.28 -17.91 14.86
CA HIS A 258 14.28 -18.79 15.43
C HIS A 258 14.37 -20.21 14.85
N ASN A 259 14.48 -20.36 13.54
CA ASN A 259 14.58 -21.67 12.90
C ASN A 259 15.89 -22.39 13.23
N CYS A 260 17.01 -21.65 13.31
CA CYS A 260 18.27 -22.21 13.80
C CYS A 260 18.15 -22.76 15.24
N GLN A 261 17.33 -22.14 16.08
CA GLN A 261 17.08 -22.59 17.46
C GLN A 261 16.08 -23.76 17.50
N ALA A 262 14.99 -23.69 16.73
CA ALA A 262 13.89 -24.66 16.80
C ALA A 262 14.23 -26.02 16.17
N LEU A 263 15.04 -26.03 15.12
CA LEU A 263 15.44 -27.27 14.44
C LEU A 263 16.72 -27.90 15.02
N SER A 264 17.31 -27.34 16.10
CA SER A 264 18.57 -27.82 16.70
C SER A 264 19.66 -28.12 15.65
N ILE A 265 19.72 -27.32 14.58
CA ILE A 265 20.51 -27.64 13.39
C ILE A 265 21.99 -27.60 13.77
N GLN A 266 22.64 -28.76 13.76
CA GLN A 266 24.08 -28.87 13.94
C GLN A 266 24.82 -28.00 12.91
N PRO A 267 25.93 -27.34 13.28
CA PRO A 267 26.69 -26.51 12.37
C PRO A 267 27.19 -27.36 11.19
N GLY A 268 26.68 -27.08 9.98
CA GLY A 268 26.98 -27.85 8.78
C GLY A 268 26.18 -27.39 7.55
N LYS A 269 26.10 -28.25 6.53
CA LYS A 269 25.51 -27.99 5.19
C LYS A 269 24.08 -27.43 5.23
N ASN A 270 23.26 -27.83 6.21
CA ASN A 270 21.87 -27.37 6.35
C ASN A 270 21.76 -25.90 6.78
N ARG A 271 22.76 -25.37 7.53
CA ARG A 271 22.78 -23.96 7.96
C ARG A 271 23.08 -23.01 6.81
N VAL A 272 24.00 -23.42 5.93
CA VAL A 272 24.37 -22.65 4.72
C VAL A 272 23.19 -22.60 3.75
N ALA A 273 22.51 -23.74 3.52
CA ALA A 273 21.30 -23.78 2.69
C ALA A 273 20.21 -22.83 3.21
N LEU A 274 19.96 -22.80 4.53
CA LEU A 274 19.01 -21.87 5.13
C LEU A 274 19.43 -20.40 4.97
N MET A 275 20.71 -20.06 5.14
CA MET A 275 21.19 -18.70 4.86
C MET A 275 20.97 -18.28 3.41
N ILE A 276 21.23 -19.18 2.45
CA ILE A 276 21.02 -18.91 1.04
C ILE A 276 19.53 -18.70 0.73
N ILE A 277 18.65 -19.56 1.26
CA ILE A 277 17.19 -19.44 1.04
C ILE A 277 16.65 -18.14 1.65
N PHE A 278 16.98 -17.82 2.90
CA PHE A 278 16.54 -16.59 3.53
C PHE A 278 17.17 -15.35 2.90
N GLY A 279 18.43 -15.44 2.45
CA GLY A 279 19.10 -14.37 1.71
C GLY A 279 18.43 -14.11 0.35
N ALA A 280 18.12 -15.16 -0.41
CA ALA A 280 17.42 -15.05 -1.69
C ALA A 280 16.00 -14.48 -1.51
N ALA A 281 15.26 -14.96 -0.50
CA ALA A 281 13.95 -14.42 -0.16
C ALA A 281 14.02 -12.93 0.22
N ALA A 282 15.02 -12.53 1.01
CA ALA A 282 15.24 -11.13 1.38
C ALA A 282 15.50 -10.25 0.15
N ILE A 283 16.41 -10.67 -0.73
CA ILE A 283 16.73 -9.93 -1.95
C ILE A 283 15.48 -9.80 -2.83
N PHE A 284 14.75 -10.90 -3.04
CA PHE A 284 13.54 -10.88 -3.86
C PHE A 284 12.47 -9.94 -3.31
N THR A 285 12.23 -9.94 -2.00
CA THR A 285 11.23 -9.02 -1.42
C THR A 285 11.72 -7.57 -1.39
N LEU A 286 13.03 -7.32 -1.18
CA LEU A 286 13.60 -5.98 -1.29
C LEU A 286 13.48 -5.44 -2.71
N LEU A 287 13.64 -6.29 -3.74
CA LEU A 287 13.41 -5.90 -5.12
C LEU A 287 11.94 -5.51 -5.36
N ILE A 288 10.98 -6.26 -4.82
CA ILE A 288 9.55 -5.90 -4.92
C ILE A 288 9.25 -4.57 -4.22
N ILE A 289 9.79 -4.37 -3.00
CA ILE A 289 9.64 -3.10 -2.27
C ILE A 289 10.32 -1.94 -3.03
N GLY A 290 11.48 -2.19 -3.64
CA GLY A 290 12.18 -1.20 -4.46
C GLY A 290 11.41 -0.85 -5.73
N MET A 291 10.88 -1.84 -6.44
CA MET A 291 10.08 -1.64 -7.65
C MET A 291 8.77 -0.90 -7.38
N SER A 292 8.10 -1.22 -6.27
CA SER A 292 6.91 -0.46 -5.83
C SER A 292 7.25 0.97 -5.40
N GLY A 293 8.43 1.19 -4.80
CA GLY A 293 8.96 2.53 -4.56
C GLY A 293 9.18 3.32 -5.84
N LEU A 294 9.88 2.71 -6.80
CA LEU A 294 10.21 3.33 -8.08
C LEU A 294 8.97 3.63 -8.92
N SER A 295 7.94 2.78 -8.91
CA SER A 295 6.71 3.04 -9.68
C SER A 295 5.94 4.25 -9.17
N VAL A 296 6.01 4.55 -7.87
CA VAL A 296 5.46 5.79 -7.30
C VAL A 296 6.28 6.99 -7.74
N VAL A 297 7.61 6.90 -7.66
CA VAL A 297 8.52 8.00 -8.06
C VAL A 297 8.40 8.33 -9.54
N PHE A 298 8.35 7.33 -10.43
CA PHE A 298 8.14 7.53 -11.86
C PHE A 298 6.71 7.97 -12.21
N GLY A 299 5.75 7.74 -11.31
CA GLY A 299 4.39 8.23 -11.47
C GLY A 299 4.20 9.67 -11.02
N MET A 300 5.23 10.31 -10.46
CA MET A 300 5.27 11.74 -10.17
C MET A 300 5.93 12.43 -11.37
N ASP A 301 5.13 13.12 -12.18
CA ASP A 301 5.64 13.83 -13.36
C ASP A 301 5.56 15.34 -13.13
N GLY A 302 6.73 15.96 -12.94
CA GLY A 302 6.88 17.41 -12.84
C GLY A 302 7.13 18.00 -11.44
N GLU A 303 7.49 19.28 -11.41
CA GLU A 303 7.78 20.04 -10.19
C GLU A 303 6.59 20.90 -9.74
N GLU A 304 6.16 20.73 -8.48
CA GLU A 304 5.10 21.56 -7.89
C GLU A 304 5.61 22.97 -7.55
N THR A 305 4.99 23.98 -8.17
CA THR A 305 5.18 25.40 -7.85
C THR A 305 3.88 26.01 -7.37
N VAL A 306 3.92 26.77 -6.27
CA VAL A 306 2.74 27.45 -5.74
C VAL A 306 2.57 28.78 -6.48
N THR A 307 1.47 28.94 -7.20
CA THR A 307 1.21 30.11 -8.06
C THR A 307 0.25 31.11 -7.44
N GLY A 308 -0.52 30.71 -6.42
CA GLY A 308 -1.41 31.63 -5.72
C GLY A 308 -2.17 30.99 -4.56
N HIS A 309 -2.90 31.83 -3.83
CA HIS A 309 -3.77 31.39 -2.74
C HIS A 309 -5.04 32.24 -2.71
N ASP A 310 -6.17 31.62 -2.39
CA ASP A 310 -7.39 32.30 -1.98
C ASP A 310 -7.82 31.87 -0.57
N SER A 311 -9.03 32.26 -0.14
CA SER A 311 -9.57 31.94 1.20
C SER A 311 -9.81 30.45 1.45
N LYS A 312 -9.88 29.61 0.41
CA LYS A 312 -10.30 28.20 0.45
C LYS A 312 -9.26 27.25 -0.16
N TYR A 313 -8.51 27.69 -1.17
CA TYR A 313 -7.60 26.88 -1.96
C TYR A 313 -6.23 27.53 -2.14
N THR A 314 -5.24 26.67 -2.30
CA THR A 314 -3.90 26.96 -2.81
C THR A 314 -3.84 26.50 -4.26
N TYR A 315 -3.39 27.38 -5.14
CA TYR A 315 -3.21 27.10 -6.56
C TYR A 315 -1.77 26.66 -6.82
N ILE A 316 -1.64 25.56 -7.54
CA ILE A 316 -0.37 24.90 -7.82
C ILE A 316 -0.29 24.67 -9.32
N THR A 317 0.86 25.01 -9.87
CA THR A 317 1.23 24.63 -11.22
C THR A 317 2.26 23.52 -11.13
N VAL A 318 2.03 22.45 -11.88
CA VAL A 318 2.98 21.36 -12.07
C VAL A 318 3.54 21.50 -13.48
N GLN A 319 4.84 21.74 -13.56
CA GLN A 319 5.55 21.77 -14.83
C GLN A 319 6.10 20.37 -15.12
N GLU A 320 5.60 19.73 -16.17
CA GLU A 320 6.01 18.39 -16.58
C GLU A 320 7.36 18.44 -17.32
N ASP A 321 8.14 17.35 -17.22
CA ASP A 321 9.49 17.28 -17.78
C ASP A 321 9.51 17.41 -19.33
N TYR A 322 8.36 17.18 -19.97
CA TYR A 322 8.16 17.26 -21.42
C TYR A 322 7.53 18.59 -21.89
N GLY A 323 7.46 19.60 -21.02
CA GLY A 323 7.00 20.95 -21.39
C GLY A 323 5.50 21.22 -21.23
N GLY A 324 4.74 20.27 -20.66
CA GLY A 324 3.34 20.47 -20.28
C GLY A 324 3.21 21.27 -18.98
N GLU A 325 2.17 22.10 -18.87
CA GLU A 325 1.78 22.78 -17.63
C GLU A 325 0.41 22.28 -17.19
N ARG A 326 0.31 21.68 -16.00
CA ARG A 326 -0.97 21.30 -15.38
C ARG A 326 -1.27 22.17 -14.18
N ARG A 327 -2.52 22.59 -14.06
CA ARG A 327 -2.95 23.46 -12.97
C ARG A 327 -3.84 22.71 -12.00
N TYR A 328 -3.55 22.86 -10.71
CA TYR A 328 -4.25 22.19 -9.64
C TYR A 328 -4.67 23.17 -8.57
N ARG A 329 -5.75 22.82 -7.86
CA ARG A 329 -6.13 23.45 -6.60
C ARG A 329 -6.06 22.45 -5.46
N THR A 330 -5.76 22.93 -4.27
CA THR A 330 -5.76 22.10 -3.07
C THR A 330 -6.16 22.88 -1.82
N ASN A 331 -6.78 22.21 -0.86
CA ASN A 331 -7.12 22.75 0.45
C ASN A 331 -6.49 21.95 1.60
N ASN A 332 -5.62 20.99 1.29
CA ASN A 332 -5.00 20.09 2.26
C ASN A 332 -3.61 19.64 1.76
N PRO A 333 -2.73 19.13 2.64
CA PRO A 333 -1.36 18.81 2.23
C PRO A 333 -1.22 17.47 1.49
N PHE A 334 -2.29 16.71 1.29
CA PHE A 334 -2.22 15.31 0.83
C PHE A 334 -2.69 15.13 -0.61
N VAL A 335 -3.72 15.87 -1.03
CA VAL A 335 -4.42 15.69 -2.29
C VAL A 335 -4.55 17.02 -3.01
N MET A 336 -4.47 16.98 -4.33
CA MET A 336 -4.75 18.10 -5.24
C MET A 336 -5.80 17.68 -6.26
N GLN A 337 -6.50 18.66 -6.84
CA GLN A 337 -7.50 18.43 -7.87
C GLN A 337 -7.15 19.24 -9.12
N SER A 338 -7.07 18.59 -10.27
CA SER A 338 -6.85 19.23 -11.56
C SER A 338 -7.93 20.26 -11.83
N MET A 339 -7.51 21.41 -12.35
CA MET A 339 -8.38 22.48 -12.79
C MET A 339 -8.74 22.33 -14.27
N ASP A 340 -8.05 21.50 -15.03
CA ASP A 340 -8.20 21.41 -16.49
C ASP A 340 -9.60 20.91 -16.90
N GLY A 341 -10.29 20.14 -16.03
CA GLY A 341 -11.70 19.76 -16.21
C GLY A 341 -12.74 20.80 -15.73
N LEU A 342 -12.33 21.83 -14.98
CA LEU A 342 -13.22 22.89 -14.47
C LEU A 342 -13.36 24.08 -15.44
N TRP A 343 -12.39 24.26 -16.35
CA TRP A 343 -12.37 25.36 -17.32
C TRP A 343 -13.29 25.18 -18.52
N TRP A 344 -13.77 23.96 -18.80
CA TRP A 344 -14.81 23.74 -19.81
C TRP A 344 -16.23 24.03 -19.30
N SER A 345 -16.40 24.28 -17.99
CA SER A 345 -17.71 24.40 -17.33
C SER A 345 -18.02 25.79 -16.77
N SER A 346 -17.20 26.80 -17.05
CA SER A 346 -17.50 28.17 -16.65
C SER A 346 -17.24 29.08 -17.84
N ASP A 347 -18.32 29.66 -18.35
CA ASP A 347 -18.35 30.70 -19.36
C ASP A 347 -17.13 31.62 -19.22
N SER A 348 -16.21 31.54 -20.18
CA SER A 348 -15.13 32.48 -20.37
C SER A 348 -15.64 33.76 -21.03
N SER A 349 -16.72 34.32 -20.50
CA SER A 349 -17.07 35.73 -20.64
C SER A 349 -17.04 36.31 -19.24
N ASP A 350 -16.21 37.33 -19.04
CA ASP A 350 -16.07 38.12 -17.81
C ASP A 350 -15.01 37.59 -16.85
N ILE A 351 -13.74 37.83 -17.18
CA ILE A 351 -12.71 38.43 -16.30
C ILE A 351 -11.44 38.49 -17.15
N MET A 352 -11.14 39.67 -17.70
CA MET A 352 -9.81 40.27 -17.93
C MET A 352 -9.96 41.42 -18.96
N ASP A 353 -10.73 42.44 -18.58
CA ASP A 353 -10.52 43.80 -19.09
C ASP A 353 -10.27 44.68 -17.87
N ALA A 354 -9.00 44.85 -17.53
CA ALA A 354 -8.52 45.90 -16.66
C ALA A 354 -7.21 46.41 -17.24
N GLU A 355 -7.38 47.47 -18.04
CA GLU A 355 -6.44 48.54 -18.40
C GLU A 355 -5.06 48.49 -17.72
N GLU A 356 -4.00 48.50 -18.53
CA GLU A 356 -2.86 49.39 -18.27
C GLU A 356 -2.24 49.82 -19.62
N ASP A 357 -2.51 51.07 -19.98
CA ASP A 357 -1.95 51.80 -21.11
C ASP A 357 -0.53 52.33 -20.81
N ASN A 358 0.26 52.39 -21.89
CA ASN A 358 1.36 53.32 -22.22
C ASN A 358 2.71 53.26 -21.45
N GLU A 359 3.80 53.05 -22.20
CA GLU A 359 4.53 54.14 -22.90
C GLU A 359 5.54 53.59 -23.93
N GLU A 360 5.65 54.30 -25.06
CA GLU A 360 6.56 54.10 -26.19
C GLU A 360 8.06 54.25 -25.84
N SER A 361 8.94 53.56 -26.57
CA SER A 361 10.07 54.25 -27.24
C SER A 361 10.61 53.46 -28.43
N SER A 362 10.77 54.17 -29.55
CA SER A 362 11.36 53.76 -30.82
C SER A 362 12.89 53.59 -30.79
N ASP A 363 13.42 52.86 -31.79
CA ASP A 363 14.52 53.24 -32.71
C ASP A 363 15.09 51.96 -33.35
N ALA A 364 14.88 51.68 -34.65
CA ALA A 364 15.48 52.25 -35.87
C ALA A 364 16.61 51.35 -36.44
N ASP A 365 16.29 50.75 -37.60
CA ASP A 365 17.08 50.46 -38.81
C ASP A 365 18.47 49.78 -38.74
N THR A 366 18.67 48.74 -39.57
CA THR A 366 19.50 48.81 -40.80
C THR A 366 19.36 47.53 -41.63
N GLU A 367 19.14 47.71 -42.92
CA GLU A 367 18.97 46.69 -43.95
C GLU A 367 20.27 46.01 -44.44
N ASP A 368 20.06 44.86 -45.08
CA ASP A 368 20.47 44.52 -46.46
C ASP A 368 21.43 43.31 -46.67
N PHE A 369 20.98 42.42 -47.55
CA PHE A 369 21.65 41.26 -48.19
C PHE A 369 22.63 41.77 -49.30
N PRO A 370 23.39 40.99 -50.14
CA PRO A 370 23.08 39.65 -50.69
C PRO A 370 24.25 38.70 -51.18
N VAL A 371 23.87 37.42 -51.49
CA VAL A 371 24.20 36.57 -52.69
C VAL A 371 25.70 36.21 -52.99
N THR A 372 26.17 34.97 -53.30
CA THR A 372 25.87 34.06 -54.44
C THR A 372 26.64 32.71 -54.35
N GLU A 373 26.00 31.63 -54.85
CA GLU A 373 26.45 30.48 -55.69
C GLU A 373 27.78 29.68 -55.46
N ASP A 374 27.67 28.33 -55.41
CA ASP A 374 28.15 27.46 -56.49
C ASP A 374 27.68 25.99 -56.41
N THR A 375 27.66 25.32 -57.57
CA THR A 375 26.79 24.19 -57.97
C THR A 375 27.57 22.91 -58.36
N GLN A 376 27.05 21.74 -57.94
CA GLN A 376 26.95 20.41 -58.62
C GLN A 376 28.04 19.29 -58.66
N ASN A 377 27.46 18.08 -58.53
CA ASN A 377 27.80 16.72 -59.02
C ASN A 377 28.84 15.90 -58.23
N GLY A 378 28.65 14.62 -57.89
CA GLY A 378 27.61 13.57 -58.04
C GLY A 378 28.04 12.38 -57.14
N ASP A 379 27.22 11.49 -56.59
CA ASP A 379 26.44 10.44 -57.25
C ASP A 379 25.56 9.73 -56.17
N VAL A 380 24.51 9.07 -56.63
CA VAL A 380 23.25 8.74 -55.97
C VAL A 380 23.32 7.57 -54.99
N VAL A 381 22.72 7.74 -53.81
CA VAL A 381 22.06 6.68 -53.02
C VAL A 381 20.66 7.20 -52.70
N GLU A 382 19.63 6.46 -53.10
CA GLU A 382 18.24 6.76 -52.73
C GLU A 382 18.07 6.56 -51.22
N ASP A 383 18.07 7.66 -50.47
CA ASP A 383 17.55 7.69 -49.10
C ASP A 383 16.09 8.16 -49.15
N TYR A 384 15.21 7.26 -48.72
CA TYR A 384 13.84 7.58 -48.36
C TYR A 384 13.85 8.19 -46.96
N GLU A 385 14.15 9.48 -46.81
CA GLU A 385 13.88 10.21 -45.56
C GLU A 385 13.41 11.63 -45.85
N ALA A 386 12.13 11.86 -45.57
CA ALA A 386 11.60 13.10 -45.02
C ALA A 386 10.20 12.83 -44.47
N GLU A 387 10.08 12.00 -43.43
CA GLU A 387 8.92 12.11 -42.54
C GLU A 387 9.14 13.33 -41.67
N GLY A 388 8.32 14.37 -41.90
CA GLY A 388 8.29 15.57 -41.10
C GLY A 388 8.04 15.21 -39.64
N GLN A 389 8.79 15.85 -38.76
CA GLN A 389 8.61 15.71 -37.33
C GLN A 389 7.34 16.48 -36.92
N HIS A 390 6.18 15.83 -36.99
CA HIS A 390 4.90 16.41 -36.59
C HIS A 390 4.80 16.45 -35.05
N ASP A 391 4.43 17.60 -34.51
CA ASP A 391 4.16 17.77 -33.07
C ASP A 391 2.95 16.90 -32.68
N GLY A 392 3.15 15.96 -31.76
CA GLY A 392 2.12 15.01 -31.32
C GLY A 392 0.88 15.68 -30.71
N LEU A 393 0.96 16.96 -30.33
CA LEU A 393 -0.18 17.77 -29.89
C LEU A 393 -1.05 18.24 -31.06
N THR A 394 -0.44 18.55 -32.21
CA THR A 394 -1.14 19.03 -33.41
C THR A 394 -2.04 17.94 -33.99
N ILE A 395 -1.55 16.69 -34.05
CA ILE A 395 -2.32 15.57 -34.59
C ILE A 395 -3.48 15.16 -33.67
N GLN A 396 -3.31 15.23 -32.35
CA GLN A 396 -4.39 14.97 -31.39
C GLN A 396 -5.52 16.01 -31.53
N ASN A 397 -5.15 17.29 -31.65
CA ASN A 397 -6.13 18.35 -31.89
C ASN A 397 -6.86 18.17 -33.22
N ALA A 398 -6.17 17.72 -34.28
CA ALA A 398 -6.79 17.40 -35.55
C ALA A 398 -7.80 16.23 -35.43
N MET A 399 -7.46 15.16 -34.70
CA MET A 399 -8.37 14.04 -34.46
C MET A 399 -9.61 14.46 -33.66
N LEU A 400 -9.43 15.35 -32.68
CA LEU A 400 -10.55 15.92 -31.92
C LEU A 400 -11.45 16.80 -32.80
N ALA A 401 -10.88 17.58 -33.72
CA ALA A 401 -11.64 18.37 -34.68
C ALA A 401 -12.53 17.48 -35.57
N VAL A 402 -11.98 16.38 -36.10
CA VAL A 402 -12.75 15.40 -36.89
C VAL A 402 -13.81 14.70 -36.05
N TYR A 403 -13.54 14.34 -34.80
CA TYR A 403 -14.55 13.80 -33.89
C TYR A 403 -15.74 14.76 -33.71
N ASN A 404 -15.47 16.04 -33.45
CA ASN A 404 -16.51 17.06 -33.29
C ASN A 404 -17.33 17.20 -34.58
N TYR A 405 -16.68 17.23 -35.75
CA TYR A 405 -17.36 17.26 -37.04
C TYR A 405 -18.28 16.03 -37.25
N LEU A 406 -17.81 14.82 -36.91
CA LEU A 406 -18.61 13.60 -37.00
C LEU A 406 -19.80 13.61 -36.03
N GLN A 407 -19.63 14.21 -34.85
CA GLN A 407 -20.68 14.32 -33.84
C GLN A 407 -21.76 15.31 -34.26
N GLU A 408 -21.38 16.49 -34.78
CA GLU A 408 -22.31 17.50 -35.30
C GLU A 408 -23.16 16.95 -36.46
N ASN A 409 -22.54 16.14 -37.33
CA ASN A 409 -23.21 15.54 -38.47
C ASN A 409 -23.97 14.24 -38.16
N ASN A 410 -23.97 13.77 -36.90
CA ASN A 410 -24.56 12.48 -36.48
C ASN A 410 -24.12 11.29 -37.37
N ALA A 411 -22.85 11.27 -37.77
CA ALA A 411 -22.33 10.33 -38.77
C ALA A 411 -22.24 8.88 -38.24
N LEU A 412 -22.06 8.68 -36.93
CA LEU A 412 -21.88 7.38 -36.29
C LEU A 412 -22.74 7.25 -35.01
N GLN A 413 -23.04 6.01 -34.61
CA GLN A 413 -23.75 5.70 -33.36
C GLN A 413 -22.77 5.53 -32.19
N ASN A 414 -23.24 5.74 -30.95
CA ASN A 414 -22.42 5.56 -29.73
C ASN A 414 -21.07 6.32 -29.79
N MET A 415 -21.12 7.58 -30.20
CA MET A 415 -19.95 8.45 -30.30
C MET A 415 -19.29 8.63 -28.93
N ALA A 416 -18.03 8.24 -28.81
CA ALA A 416 -17.20 8.40 -27.63
C ALA A 416 -15.75 8.52 -28.08
N PHE A 417 -15.07 9.56 -27.62
CA PHE A 417 -13.71 9.87 -28.07
C PHE A 417 -12.66 9.46 -27.04
N SER A 418 -11.59 8.80 -27.51
CA SER A 418 -10.41 8.50 -26.69
C SER A 418 -9.16 8.35 -27.56
N TYR A 419 -8.00 8.65 -26.99
CA TYR A 419 -6.71 8.42 -27.66
C TYR A 419 -6.09 7.11 -27.20
N THR A 420 -5.40 6.44 -28.11
CA THR A 420 -4.61 5.25 -27.82
C THR A 420 -3.41 5.20 -28.77
N ALA A 421 -2.38 4.44 -28.43
CA ALA A 421 -1.21 4.25 -29.27
C ALA A 421 -1.13 2.80 -29.75
N ASN A 422 -0.65 2.60 -30.98
CA ASN A 422 -0.38 1.26 -31.49
C ASN A 422 1.00 0.75 -31.00
N ALA A 423 1.37 -0.48 -31.38
CA ALA A 423 2.63 -1.09 -30.95
C ALA A 423 3.90 -0.36 -31.46
N LYS A 424 3.76 0.55 -32.44
CA LYS A 424 4.84 1.40 -32.95
C LYS A 424 4.89 2.77 -32.25
N GLY A 425 3.95 3.07 -31.34
CA GLY A 425 3.86 4.36 -30.65
C GLY A 425 3.07 5.42 -31.41
N GLU A 426 2.46 5.08 -32.55
CA GLU A 426 1.63 6.01 -33.33
C GLU A 426 0.28 6.20 -32.63
N VAL A 427 -0.07 7.45 -32.33
CA VAL A 427 -1.32 7.83 -31.67
C VAL A 427 -2.45 7.78 -32.69
N TYR A 428 -3.59 7.20 -32.29
CA TYR A 428 -4.82 7.19 -33.08
C TYR A 428 -6.03 7.46 -32.16
N GLY A 429 -7.06 8.08 -32.73
CA GLY A 429 -8.31 8.39 -32.04
C GLY A 429 -9.33 7.28 -32.21
N ILE A 430 -10.04 6.89 -31.16
CA ILE A 430 -11.24 6.04 -31.25
C ILE A 430 -12.44 6.97 -31.14
N VAL A 431 -13.32 6.98 -32.14
CA VAL A 431 -14.46 7.92 -32.22
C VAL A 431 -15.82 7.28 -31.91
N SER A 432 -15.93 5.96 -32.07
CA SER A 432 -17.16 5.20 -31.78
C SER A 432 -16.83 3.72 -31.56
N GLU A 433 -17.56 3.10 -30.63
CA GLU A 433 -17.56 1.65 -30.44
C GLU A 433 -19.02 1.14 -30.37
N THR A 434 -19.34 0.18 -31.23
CA THR A 434 -20.72 -0.33 -31.38
C THR A 434 -20.73 -1.82 -31.69
N GLN A 435 -21.93 -2.41 -31.71
CA GLN A 435 -22.16 -3.77 -32.13
C GLN A 435 -22.95 -3.79 -33.43
N GLU A 436 -22.45 -4.52 -34.41
CA GLU A 436 -23.13 -4.73 -35.69
C GLU A 436 -23.41 -6.22 -35.90
N THR A 437 -24.36 -6.53 -36.78
CA THR A 437 -24.58 -7.92 -37.20
C THR A 437 -23.91 -8.13 -38.55
N LYS A 438 -22.83 -8.93 -38.58
CA LYS A 438 -22.09 -9.31 -39.80
C LYS A 438 -22.10 -10.83 -39.94
N ASP A 439 -22.49 -11.33 -41.11
CA ASP A 439 -22.64 -12.77 -41.40
C ASP A 439 -23.49 -13.57 -40.38
N GLY A 440 -24.49 -12.93 -39.77
CA GLY A 440 -25.37 -13.55 -38.78
C GLY A 440 -24.81 -13.63 -37.36
N ASN A 441 -23.60 -13.11 -37.12
CA ASN A 441 -23.00 -12.97 -35.80
C ASN A 441 -23.03 -11.50 -35.35
N THR A 442 -23.21 -11.28 -34.04
CA THR A 442 -22.98 -9.97 -33.43
C THR A 442 -21.48 -9.76 -33.28
N VAL A 443 -20.94 -8.72 -33.92
CA VAL A 443 -19.52 -8.36 -33.91
C VAL A 443 -19.34 -6.99 -33.29
N ASN A 444 -18.30 -6.83 -32.46
CA ASN A 444 -17.90 -5.51 -32.00
C ASN A 444 -17.15 -4.79 -33.12
N VAL A 445 -17.47 -3.51 -33.29
CA VAL A 445 -16.92 -2.64 -34.32
C VAL A 445 -16.40 -1.38 -33.66
N ARG A 446 -15.21 -0.96 -34.07
CA ARG A 446 -14.59 0.28 -33.62
C ARG A 446 -14.28 1.17 -34.81
N TYR A 447 -14.57 2.46 -34.69
CA TYR A 447 -14.18 3.47 -35.67
C TYR A 447 -12.96 4.22 -35.14
N CYS A 448 -11.87 4.19 -35.91
CA CYS A 448 -10.56 4.71 -35.55
C CYS A 448 -10.12 5.80 -36.55
N LEU A 449 -9.55 6.90 -36.05
CA LEU A 449 -8.91 7.95 -36.82
C LEU A 449 -7.39 7.79 -36.77
N TYR A 450 -6.78 7.65 -37.94
CA TYR A 450 -5.34 7.52 -38.11
C TYR A 450 -4.77 8.73 -38.84
N ASP A 451 -3.54 9.10 -38.51
CA ASP A 451 -2.77 10.10 -39.23
C ASP A 451 -2.37 9.56 -40.61
N ASN A 452 -2.63 10.33 -41.67
CA ASN A 452 -2.18 10.05 -43.03
C ASN A 452 -1.14 11.06 -43.53
N GLY A 453 -0.70 11.98 -42.67
CA GLY A 453 0.30 13.00 -42.94
C GLY A 453 -0.27 14.29 -43.52
N ALA A 454 0.66 15.23 -43.76
CA ALA A 454 0.31 16.55 -44.26
C ALA A 454 -0.07 16.55 -45.75
N LYS A 455 -1.10 17.35 -46.07
CA LYS A 455 -1.61 17.55 -47.43
C LYS A 455 -2.00 19.01 -47.63
N THR A 456 -1.95 19.48 -48.87
CA THR A 456 -2.42 20.83 -49.22
C THR A 456 -3.85 20.73 -49.75
N ASP A 457 -4.75 21.56 -49.23
CA ASP A 457 -6.12 21.63 -49.75
C ASP A 457 -6.18 22.30 -51.14
N ALA A 458 -7.38 22.34 -51.73
CA ALA A 458 -7.59 22.92 -53.06
C ALA A 458 -7.33 24.44 -53.11
N ASP A 459 -7.33 25.12 -51.96
CA ASP A 459 -7.13 26.57 -51.82
C ASP A 459 -5.67 26.93 -51.49
N GLY A 460 -4.79 25.93 -51.32
CA GLY A 460 -3.37 26.11 -51.06
C GLY A 460 -3.02 26.20 -49.57
N ASN A 461 -3.95 25.88 -48.66
CA ASN A 461 -3.69 25.88 -47.23
C ASN A 461 -3.03 24.57 -46.78
N SER A 462 -2.26 24.64 -45.70
CA SER A 462 -1.68 23.47 -45.05
C SER A 462 -2.74 22.73 -44.23
N CYS A 463 -2.88 21.43 -44.47
CA CYS A 463 -3.82 20.57 -43.77
C CYS A 463 -3.13 19.28 -43.28
N GLU A 464 -3.67 18.71 -42.21
CA GLU A 464 -3.39 17.32 -41.83
C GLU A 464 -4.52 16.43 -42.38
N GLU A 465 -4.16 15.32 -43.02
CA GLU A 465 -5.11 14.34 -43.55
C GLU A 465 -5.30 13.20 -42.54
N LEU A 466 -6.55 12.94 -42.15
CA LEU A 466 -6.92 11.88 -41.23
C LEU A 466 -7.77 10.82 -41.93
N VAL A 467 -7.45 9.56 -41.71
CA VAL A 467 -8.22 8.42 -42.23
C VAL A 467 -9.15 7.86 -41.17
N LEU A 468 -10.42 7.73 -41.49
CA LEU A 468 -11.39 7.00 -40.68
C LEU A 468 -11.48 5.56 -41.14
N GLU A 469 -11.13 4.64 -40.26
CA GLU A 469 -11.20 3.20 -40.50
C GLU A 469 -12.17 2.52 -39.53
N LYS A 470 -12.82 1.47 -40.04
CA LYS A 470 -13.68 0.58 -39.28
C LYS A 470 -12.92 -0.71 -38.98
N VAL A 471 -12.57 -0.91 -37.72
CA VAL A 471 -11.73 -2.00 -37.21
C VAL A 471 -12.58 -3.01 -36.44
N TYR A 472 -12.26 -4.29 -36.58
CA TYR A 472 -12.87 -5.40 -35.86
C TYR A 472 -11.92 -5.92 -34.77
N PRO A 473 -12.12 -5.57 -33.48
CA PRO A 473 -11.17 -5.90 -32.40
C PRO A 473 -10.93 -7.40 -32.21
N ASP A 474 -11.92 -8.23 -32.56
CA ASP A 474 -11.85 -9.69 -32.44
C ASP A 474 -10.96 -10.35 -33.53
N GLY A 475 -10.46 -9.57 -34.50
CA GLY A 475 -9.53 -10.03 -35.54
C GLY A 475 -10.14 -10.98 -36.59
N ASN A 476 -11.46 -11.17 -36.56
CA ASN A 476 -12.17 -12.10 -37.45
C ASN A 476 -12.50 -11.52 -38.84
N TYR A 477 -12.32 -10.21 -39.03
CA TYR A 477 -12.67 -9.48 -40.25
C TYR A 477 -11.59 -8.46 -40.59
N GLU A 478 -11.40 -8.20 -41.90
CA GLU A 478 -10.49 -7.17 -42.37
C GLU A 478 -11.02 -5.76 -42.05
N THR A 479 -10.10 -4.83 -41.83
CA THR A 479 -10.40 -3.41 -41.62
C THR A 479 -11.01 -2.80 -42.88
N GLU A 480 -12.05 -1.98 -42.71
CA GLU A 480 -12.73 -1.29 -43.81
C GLU A 480 -12.42 0.21 -43.76
N LEU A 481 -11.93 0.78 -44.85
CA LEU A 481 -11.77 2.23 -45.00
C LEU A 481 -13.14 2.89 -45.10
N VAL A 482 -13.38 3.93 -44.29
CA VAL A 482 -14.65 4.65 -44.23
C VAL A 482 -14.56 5.96 -45.01
N ASP A 483 -13.62 6.83 -44.64
CA ASP A 483 -13.43 8.14 -45.28
C ASP A 483 -12.06 8.78 -44.99
N PHE A 484 -11.78 9.90 -45.67
CA PHE A 484 -10.66 10.81 -45.38
C PHE A 484 -11.18 12.21 -45.00
N TYR A 485 -10.48 12.85 -44.05
CA TYR A 485 -10.80 14.18 -43.56
C TYR A 485 -9.56 15.07 -43.60
N LEU A 486 -9.67 16.27 -44.18
CA LEU A 486 -8.64 17.30 -44.13
C LEU A 486 -8.92 18.27 -43.00
N VAL A 487 -7.93 18.50 -42.14
CA VAL A 487 -8.00 19.46 -41.04
C VAL A 487 -7.03 20.59 -41.34
N ASN A 488 -7.53 21.80 -41.54
CA ASN A 488 -6.69 22.98 -41.72
C ASN A 488 -5.85 23.24 -40.47
N THR A 489 -4.52 23.37 -40.61
CA THR A 489 -3.60 23.48 -39.48
C THR A 489 -3.75 24.77 -38.69
N ASP A 490 -4.24 25.83 -39.32
CA ASP A 490 -4.38 27.16 -38.71
C ASP A 490 -5.77 27.38 -38.10
N THR A 491 -6.81 26.87 -38.75
CA THR A 491 -8.22 27.13 -38.36
C THR A 491 -8.91 25.95 -37.69
N MET A 492 -8.33 24.75 -37.73
CA MET A 492 -8.94 23.50 -37.29
C MET A 492 -10.27 23.17 -37.99
N GLN A 493 -10.54 23.80 -39.13
CA GLN A 493 -11.73 23.50 -39.93
C GLN A 493 -11.56 22.14 -40.62
N VAL A 494 -12.57 21.29 -40.50
CA VAL A 494 -12.61 19.95 -41.09
C VAL A 494 -13.32 19.97 -42.44
N THR A 495 -12.69 19.38 -43.44
CA THR A 495 -13.28 19.11 -44.76
C THR A 495 -13.33 17.61 -45.00
N ASP A 496 -14.52 17.12 -45.32
CA ASP A 496 -14.76 15.72 -45.68
C ASP A 496 -14.41 15.50 -47.16
N GLU A 497 -13.48 14.58 -47.43
CA GLU A 497 -13.04 14.29 -48.80
C GLU A 497 -13.94 13.31 -49.55
N GLN A 498 -14.87 12.64 -48.86
CA GLN A 498 -15.79 11.65 -49.41
C GLN A 498 -15.07 10.56 -50.24
N LYS A 499 -13.95 10.07 -49.71
CA LYS A 499 -13.03 9.17 -50.39
C LYS A 499 -13.00 7.83 -49.66
N ASN A 500 -13.41 6.76 -50.34
CA ASN A 500 -13.49 5.42 -49.77
C ASN A 500 -12.44 4.44 -50.35
N THR A 501 -11.39 4.96 -50.99
CA THR A 501 -10.25 4.20 -51.50
C THR A 501 -8.95 4.95 -51.24
N TRP A 502 -7.87 4.25 -50.95
CA TRP A 502 -6.53 4.83 -50.80
C TRP A 502 -6.04 5.59 -52.03
#